data_AF-A0AAV5UC85-F1
#
_entry.id   AF-A0AAV5UC85-F1
#
_cell.length_a   1.000
_cell.length_b   1.000
_cell.length_c   1.000
_cell.angle_alpha   90.00
_cell.angle_beta   90.00
_cell.angle_gamma   90.00
#
_symmetry.space_group_name_H-M   'P 1'
#
loop_
_entity.id
_entity.type
_entity.pdbx_description
1 polymer ?
#
loop_
_entity_poly.entity_id
_entity_poly.type
_entity_poly.pdbx_seq_one_letter_code
_entity_poly.pdbx_strand_id
1 'polypeptide(L)'
;SFSLSPIMMSIHSLLLLVSSIYLIGAVHSLTCYINDDEGNLRTQSDEDWKFCSFIPFGTPNGGPRASGIGAATENLSGYETLFGQNSPLYSVLTTCIYEKYDFSKINPKLGADPEYMLRCICNTNGCNKPTSFAKFLAAQKH
;
A
#
# COMPACT_ATOMS: atom_id res chain seq x y z
N SER A 1 11.90 -41.73 -35.60
CA SER A 1 10.94 -41.72 -34.48
C SER A 1 11.71 -41.74 -33.17
N PHE A 2 11.97 -40.59 -32.55
CA PHE A 2 12.71 -40.55 -31.29
C PHE A 2 11.74 -40.87 -30.14
N SER A 3 11.82 -42.11 -29.65
CA SER A 3 11.09 -42.56 -28.45
C SER A 3 11.90 -42.16 -27.22
N LEU A 4 11.48 -41.09 -26.54
CA LEU A 4 12.05 -40.66 -25.27
C LEU A 4 11.60 -41.61 -24.15
N SER A 5 12.58 -42.09 -23.37
CA SER A 5 12.37 -43.05 -22.27
C SER A 5 11.51 -42.44 -21.14
N PRO A 6 10.57 -43.19 -20.53
CA PRO A 6 9.63 -42.68 -19.52
C PRO A 6 10.31 -42.08 -18.27
N ILE A 7 11.56 -42.47 -17.99
CA ILE A 7 12.37 -41.94 -16.88
C ILE A 7 12.75 -40.45 -17.12
N MET A 8 12.97 -40.05 -18.38
CA MET A 8 13.31 -38.67 -18.73
C MET A 8 12.12 -37.71 -18.54
N MET A 9 10.88 -38.17 -18.75
CA MET A 9 9.67 -37.36 -18.49
C MET A 9 9.48 -37.09 -16.99
N SER A 10 9.79 -38.05 -16.13
CA SER A 10 9.61 -37.93 -14.67
C SER A 10 10.50 -36.87 -14.02
N ILE A 11 11.73 -36.70 -14.52
CA ILE A 11 12.70 -35.75 -13.96
C ILE A 11 12.33 -34.31 -14.34
N HIS A 12 11.83 -34.09 -15.56
CA HIS A 12 11.37 -32.77 -16.01
C HIS A 12 10.12 -32.32 -15.25
N SER A 13 9.17 -33.22 -14.99
CA SER A 13 8.00 -32.94 -14.17
C SER A 13 8.37 -32.59 -12.73
N LEU A 14 9.36 -33.27 -12.14
CA LEU A 14 9.84 -32.99 -10.78
C LEU A 14 10.55 -31.63 -10.70
N LEU A 15 11.39 -31.30 -11.69
CA LEU A 15 12.05 -30.00 -11.81
C LEU A 15 11.06 -28.84 -11.97
N LEU A 16 10.03 -29.01 -12.80
CA LEU A 16 8.96 -28.02 -12.96
C LEU A 16 8.17 -27.84 -11.66
N LEU A 17 7.91 -28.91 -10.90
CA LEU A 17 7.20 -28.83 -9.63
C LEU A 17 8.02 -28.08 -8.58
N VAL A 18 9.33 -28.36 -8.49
CA VAL A 18 10.24 -27.65 -7.58
C VAL A 18 10.38 -26.18 -7.99
N SER A 19 10.51 -25.87 -9.29
CA SER A 19 10.57 -24.47 -9.75
C SER A 19 9.27 -23.72 -9.47
N SER A 20 8.12 -24.39 -9.60
CA SER A 20 6.80 -23.83 -9.28
C SER A 20 6.67 -23.51 -7.80
N ILE A 21 7.11 -24.41 -6.91
CA ILE A 21 7.11 -24.21 -5.46
C ILE A 21 8.02 -23.04 -5.06
N TYR A 22 9.18 -22.89 -5.70
CA TYR A 22 10.07 -21.75 -5.48
C TYR A 22 9.46 -20.41 -5.95
N LEU A 23 8.68 -20.41 -7.05
CA LEU A 23 8.00 -19.22 -7.56
C LEU A 23 6.83 -18.76 -6.67
N ILE A 24 6.17 -19.68 -5.96
CA ILE A 24 5.03 -19.35 -5.07
C ILE A 24 5.51 -18.68 -3.77
N GLY A 25 6.76 -18.89 -3.35
CA GLY A 25 7.30 -18.36 -2.10
C GLY A 25 7.56 -16.84 -2.05
N ALA A 26 7.37 -16.12 -3.16
CA ALA A 26 7.75 -14.70 -3.29
C ALA A 26 6.56 -13.71 -3.27
N VAL A 27 5.35 -14.15 -2.95
CA VAL A 27 4.22 -13.22 -2.75
C VAL A 27 4.33 -12.61 -1.35
N HIS A 28 5.14 -11.57 -1.20
CA HIS A 28 5.14 -10.76 0.02
C HIS A 28 3.96 -9.77 -0.05
N SER A 29 2.92 -10.03 0.75
CA SER A 29 1.83 -9.06 0.95
C SER A 29 2.36 -7.82 1.68
N LEU A 30 1.94 -6.63 1.24
CA LEU A 30 2.32 -5.38 1.90
C LEU A 30 1.79 -5.36 3.34
N THR A 31 2.64 -4.98 4.28
CA THR A 31 2.27 -4.84 5.70
C THR A 31 2.19 -3.36 6.07
N CYS A 32 1.05 -2.92 6.61
CA CYS A 32 0.79 -1.54 6.99
C CYS A 32 0.46 -1.42 8.48
N TYR A 33 0.61 -0.22 9.04
CA TYR A 33 -0.03 0.16 10.30
C TYR A 33 -1.49 0.52 10.06
N ILE A 34 -2.37 0.04 10.93
CA ILE A 34 -3.83 0.26 10.90
C ILE A 34 -4.26 0.73 12.29
N ASN A 35 -5.18 1.69 12.37
CA ASN A 35 -5.89 1.97 13.62
C ASN A 35 -7.01 0.94 13.82
N ASP A 36 -7.09 0.34 15.01
CA ASP A 36 -8.27 -0.43 15.42
C ASP A 36 -9.44 0.48 15.84
N ASP A 37 -10.56 -0.13 16.22
CA ASP A 37 -11.79 0.57 16.61
C ASP A 37 -11.61 1.45 17.86
N GLU A 38 -10.58 1.17 18.66
CA GLU A 38 -10.21 1.89 19.87
C GLU A 38 -9.18 3.01 19.58
N GLY A 39 -8.71 3.09 18.32
CA GLY A 39 -7.71 4.05 17.86
C GLY A 39 -6.26 3.63 18.08
N ASN A 40 -6.01 2.42 18.62
CA ASN A 40 -4.66 1.90 18.81
C ASN A 40 -4.08 1.41 17.48
N LEU A 41 -2.76 1.40 17.37
CA LEU A 41 -2.05 1.01 16.16
C LEU A 41 -1.63 -0.45 16.21
N ARG A 42 -1.97 -1.20 15.16
CA ARG A 42 -1.51 -2.57 14.93
C ARG A 42 -0.96 -2.73 13.52
N THR A 43 -0.10 -3.72 13.31
CA THR A 43 0.37 -4.10 11.98
C THR A 43 -0.60 -5.11 11.38
N GLN A 44 -0.93 -4.94 10.10
CA GLN A 44 -1.76 -5.87 9.34
C GLN A 44 -1.17 -6.01 7.94
N SER A 45 -1.31 -7.19 7.35
CA SER A 45 -0.93 -7.47 5.97
C SER A 45 -2.16 -7.92 5.20
N ASP A 46 -2.24 -7.54 3.94
CA ASP A 46 -3.32 -7.91 3.03
C ASP A 46 -2.74 -8.05 1.61
N GLU A 47 -3.19 -9.06 0.87
CA GLU A 47 -2.71 -9.35 -0.47
C GLU A 47 -3.19 -8.33 -1.51
N ASP A 48 -4.31 -7.65 -1.23
CA ASP A 48 -4.90 -6.66 -2.12
C ASP A 48 -4.30 -5.26 -1.94
N TRP A 49 -3.48 -5.05 -0.90
CA TRP A 49 -2.88 -3.75 -0.61
C TRP A 49 -1.63 -3.52 -1.44
N LYS A 50 -1.63 -2.37 -2.12
CA LYS A 50 -0.47 -1.87 -2.88
C LYS A 50 0.22 -0.68 -2.20
N PHE A 51 -0.49 0.00 -1.31
CA PHE A 51 0.02 1.17 -0.61
C PHE A 51 -0.43 1.17 0.86
N CYS A 52 0.33 1.87 1.69
CA CYS A 52 -0.07 2.26 3.03
C CYS A 52 -0.37 3.76 3.07
N SER A 53 -1.31 4.17 3.91
CA SER A 53 -1.75 5.55 4.09
C SER A 53 -1.53 6.05 5.51
N PHE A 54 -1.23 7.34 5.65
CA PHE A 54 -1.13 8.04 6.92
C PHE A 54 -1.76 9.45 6.82
N ILE A 55 -2.69 9.75 7.72
CA ILE A 55 -3.33 11.05 7.88
C ILE A 55 -2.86 11.63 9.22
N PRO A 56 -1.95 12.62 9.24
CA PRO A 56 -1.36 13.13 10.48
C PRO A 56 -2.34 13.96 11.32
N PHE A 57 -3.26 14.66 10.66
CA PHE A 57 -4.28 15.49 11.29
C PHE A 57 -5.63 14.95 10.84
N GLY A 58 -6.30 14.18 11.69
CA GLY A 58 -7.65 13.73 11.40
C GLY A 58 -8.63 14.91 11.39
N THR A 59 -9.91 14.60 11.17
CA THR A 59 -11.05 15.53 11.40
C THR A 59 -10.92 16.24 12.76
N PRO A 60 -11.62 17.36 13.04
CA PRO A 60 -11.47 18.13 14.27
C PRO A 60 -11.48 17.35 15.60
N ASN A 61 -12.06 16.15 15.63
CA ASN A 61 -12.12 15.23 16.78
C ASN A 61 -11.36 13.89 16.57
N GLY A 62 -10.63 13.74 15.47
CA GLY A 62 -9.94 12.52 15.08
C GLY A 62 -8.43 12.65 15.24
N GLY A 63 -7.82 11.70 15.94
CA GLY A 63 -6.36 11.55 15.98
C GLY A 63 -5.78 11.16 14.62
N PRO A 64 -4.45 10.96 14.54
CA PRO A 64 -3.80 10.47 13.34
C PRO A 64 -4.37 9.11 12.92
N ARG A 65 -4.55 8.91 11.62
CA ARG A 65 -5.07 7.66 11.05
C ARG A 65 -4.07 6.99 10.13
N ALA A 66 -3.99 5.67 10.19
CA ALA A 66 -3.17 4.82 9.36
C ALA A 66 -4.04 3.72 8.76
N SER A 67 -3.86 3.42 7.48
CA SER A 67 -4.62 2.37 6.78
C SER A 67 -3.79 1.69 5.68
N GLY A 68 -4.20 0.51 5.25
CA GLY A 68 -3.80 -0.05 3.96
C GLY A 68 -4.71 0.48 2.85
N ILE A 69 -4.22 0.48 1.61
CA ILE A 69 -4.97 0.88 0.43
C ILE A 69 -4.80 -0.19 -0.65
N GLY A 70 -5.94 -0.72 -1.08
CA GLY A 70 -6.05 -1.64 -2.21
C GLY A 70 -7.05 -1.14 -3.26
N ALA A 71 -7.17 -1.89 -4.35
CA ALA A 71 -8.08 -1.52 -5.46
C ALA A 71 -9.56 -1.56 -5.05
N ALA A 72 -9.90 -2.28 -3.98
CA ALA A 72 -11.25 -2.32 -3.42
C ALA A 72 -11.65 -1.00 -2.74
N THR A 73 -10.68 -0.21 -2.25
CA THR A 73 -10.93 1.01 -1.48
C THR A 73 -10.78 2.29 -2.30
N GLU A 74 -9.93 2.29 -3.32
CA GLU A 74 -9.61 3.51 -4.07
C GLU A 74 -9.12 3.20 -5.49
N ASN A 75 -9.28 4.16 -6.41
CA ASN A 75 -8.62 4.10 -7.72
C ASN A 75 -7.11 4.38 -7.56
N LEU A 76 -6.28 3.37 -7.84
CA LEU A 76 -4.85 3.42 -7.59
C LEU A 76 -4.02 4.02 -8.74
N SER A 77 -4.63 4.30 -9.90
CA SER A 77 -3.87 4.61 -11.12
C SER A 77 -2.92 5.81 -10.97
N GLY A 78 -3.34 6.83 -10.21
CA GLY A 78 -2.51 8.00 -9.93
C GLY A 78 -1.29 7.67 -9.08
N TYR A 79 -1.47 6.87 -8.02
CA TYR A 79 -0.38 6.42 -7.17
C TYR A 79 0.56 5.49 -7.91
N GLU A 80 0.03 4.51 -8.64
CA GLU A 80 0.84 3.57 -9.44
C GLU A 80 1.71 4.30 -10.45
N THR A 81 1.18 5.35 -11.08
CA THR A 81 1.98 6.19 -11.99
C THR A 81 3.09 6.93 -11.24
N LEU A 82 2.80 7.52 -10.08
CA LEU A 82 3.78 8.26 -9.26
C LEU A 82 4.89 7.36 -8.73
N PHE A 83 4.53 6.25 -8.09
CA PHE A 83 5.49 5.30 -7.50
C PHE A 83 6.19 4.45 -8.57
N GLY A 84 5.62 4.33 -9.76
CA GLY A 84 6.24 3.73 -10.93
C GLY A 84 7.35 4.59 -11.57
N GLN A 85 7.42 5.89 -11.24
CA GLN A 85 8.54 6.73 -11.63
C GLN A 85 9.77 6.41 -10.77
N ASN A 86 10.55 5.44 -11.22
CA ASN A 86 11.81 5.05 -10.60
C ASN A 86 12.94 4.93 -11.64
N SER A 87 14.17 5.07 -11.16
CA SER A 87 15.39 4.80 -11.91
C SER A 87 16.44 4.24 -10.94
N PRO A 88 17.61 3.78 -11.41
CA PRO A 88 18.69 3.39 -10.53
C PRO A 88 19.17 4.50 -9.58
N LEU A 89 18.85 5.77 -9.85
CA LEU A 89 19.33 6.93 -9.10
C LEU A 89 18.26 7.62 -8.24
N TYR A 90 16.98 7.33 -8.46
CA TYR A 90 15.89 7.92 -7.68
C TYR A 90 14.67 7.00 -7.65
N SER A 91 13.92 7.07 -6.57
CA SER A 91 12.59 6.46 -6.45
C SER A 91 11.70 7.31 -5.57
N VAL A 92 10.40 7.27 -5.81
CA VAL A 92 9.42 7.92 -4.94
C VAL A 92 9.14 7.00 -3.76
N LEU A 93 9.56 7.39 -2.56
CA LEU A 93 9.34 6.60 -1.34
C LEU A 93 8.01 6.93 -0.67
N THR A 94 7.57 8.18 -0.81
CA THR A 94 6.37 8.70 -0.16
C THR A 94 5.86 9.91 -0.93
N THR A 95 4.55 10.06 -1.02
CA THR A 95 3.88 11.29 -1.51
C THR A 95 2.84 11.74 -0.49
N CYS A 96 2.67 13.04 -0.29
CA CYS A 96 1.62 13.58 0.56
C CYS A 96 0.73 14.51 -0.26
N ILE A 97 -0.57 14.23 -0.23
CA ILE A 97 -1.59 14.94 -1.00
C ILE A 97 -2.44 15.74 -0.02
N TYR A 98 -2.65 17.01 -0.34
CA TYR A 98 -3.59 17.86 0.37
C TYR A 98 -4.92 17.84 -0.38
N GLU A 99 -5.86 17.08 0.15
CA GLU A 99 -7.16 16.78 -0.44
C GLU A 99 -8.21 17.79 0.03
N LYS A 100 -9.10 18.18 -0.88
CA LYS A 100 -10.31 18.97 -0.59
C LYS A 100 -11.52 18.09 -0.87
N TYR A 101 -12.35 17.88 0.13
CA TYR A 101 -13.64 17.20 0.01
C TYR A 101 -14.77 18.21 0.08
N ASP A 102 -15.55 18.30 -1.01
CA ASP A 102 -16.69 19.20 -1.10
C ASP A 102 -17.99 18.37 -1.14
N PHE A 103 -18.48 18.00 0.04
CA PHE A 103 -19.69 17.19 0.20
C PHE A 103 -20.98 17.94 -0.16
N SER A 104 -20.94 19.28 -0.25
CA SER A 104 -22.06 20.10 -0.69
C SER A 104 -22.54 19.73 -2.11
N LYS A 105 -21.62 19.22 -2.93
CA LYS A 105 -21.89 18.74 -4.30
C LYS A 105 -22.69 17.44 -4.35
N ILE A 106 -22.64 16.63 -3.30
CA ILE A 106 -23.39 15.37 -3.19
C ILE A 106 -24.75 15.66 -2.55
N ASN A 107 -24.75 16.43 -1.46
CA ASN A 107 -25.97 16.87 -0.80
C ASN A 107 -25.69 18.20 -0.09
N PRO A 108 -26.45 19.27 -0.36
CA PRO A 108 -26.28 20.57 0.30
C PRO A 108 -26.38 20.50 1.84
N LYS A 109 -26.99 19.44 2.39
CA LYS A 109 -27.12 19.21 3.83
C LYS A 109 -25.95 18.44 4.45
N LEU A 110 -25.06 17.83 3.65
CA LEU A 110 -23.92 17.03 4.11
C LEU A 110 -22.63 17.84 4.29
N GLY A 111 -22.62 19.12 3.91
CA GLY A 111 -21.50 20.00 4.16
C GLY A 111 -21.83 21.41 3.72
N ALA A 112 -21.83 22.37 4.65
CA ALA A 112 -21.89 23.78 4.33
C ALA A 112 -20.55 24.28 3.78
N ASP A 113 -19.44 23.70 4.26
CA ASP A 113 -18.07 24.08 3.94
C ASP A 113 -17.25 22.87 3.46
N PRO A 114 -16.28 23.08 2.55
CA PRO A 114 -15.34 22.02 2.17
C PRO A 114 -14.44 21.58 3.32
N GLU A 115 -14.20 20.28 3.43
CA GLU A 115 -13.24 19.70 4.35
C GLU A 115 -11.87 19.53 3.67
N TYR A 116 -10.80 19.65 4.45
CA TYR A 116 -9.45 19.52 3.96
C TYR A 116 -8.70 18.46 4.75
N MET A 117 -7.86 17.69 4.08
CA MET A 117 -7.10 16.63 4.71
C MET A 117 -5.76 16.44 4.04
N LEU A 118 -4.71 16.31 4.85
CA LEU A 118 -3.40 15.89 4.38
C LEU A 118 -3.31 14.37 4.51
N ARG A 119 -3.02 13.67 3.43
CA ARG A 119 -2.83 12.21 3.41
C ARG A 119 -1.50 11.88 2.76
N CYS A 120 -0.67 11.13 3.46
CA CYS A 120 0.58 10.59 2.93
C CYS A 120 0.42 9.13 2.53
N ILE A 121 1.05 8.75 1.43
CA ILE A 121 0.99 7.44 0.80
C ILE A 121 2.42 6.93 0.62
N CYS A 122 2.64 5.63 0.79
CA CYS A 122 3.93 4.96 0.60
C CYS A 122 3.71 3.48 0.24
N ASN A 123 4.73 2.80 -0.30
CA ASN A 123 4.60 1.45 -0.87
C ASN A 123 5.59 0.41 -0.30
N THR A 124 6.11 0.63 0.91
CA THR A 124 7.02 -0.30 1.60
C THR A 124 6.47 -0.74 2.95
N ASN A 125 6.93 -1.88 3.46
CA ASN A 125 6.40 -2.44 4.71
C ASN A 125 6.56 -1.49 5.89
N GLY A 126 5.45 -1.19 6.58
CA GLY A 126 5.40 -0.36 7.77
C GLY A 126 5.72 1.12 7.52
N CYS A 127 5.75 1.56 6.25
CA CYS A 127 6.15 2.92 5.90
C CYS A 127 5.24 4.00 6.48
N ASN A 128 3.97 3.66 6.77
CA ASN A 128 2.99 4.56 7.36
C ASN A 128 3.02 4.60 8.90
N LYS A 129 4.15 4.24 9.52
CA LYS A 129 4.30 4.27 10.98
C LYS A 129 4.02 5.67 11.52
N PRO A 130 3.06 5.82 12.45
CA PRO A 130 2.73 7.12 13.02
C PRO A 130 3.91 7.64 13.82
N THR A 131 4.44 8.76 13.35
CA THR A 131 5.41 9.58 14.06
C THR A 131 4.99 11.04 13.83
N SER A 132 5.60 12.03 14.48
CA SER A 132 5.34 13.42 14.08
C SER A 132 5.62 13.57 12.57
N PHE A 133 4.90 14.43 11.85
CA PHE A 133 5.10 14.59 10.40
C PHE A 133 6.59 14.77 10.02
N ALA A 134 7.35 15.50 10.85
CA ALA A 134 8.80 15.63 10.72
C ALA A 134 9.57 14.31 10.89
N LYS A 135 9.17 13.46 11.84
CA LYS A 135 9.76 12.12 12.02
C LYS A 135 9.33 11.15 10.92
N PHE A 136 8.12 11.29 10.35
CA PHE A 136 7.64 10.47 9.24
C PHE A 136 8.50 10.75 8.01
N LEU A 137 8.73 12.03 7.68
CA LEU A 137 9.66 12.44 6.63
C LEU A 137 11.10 11.99 6.92
N ALA A 138 11.55 12.03 8.17
CA ALA A 138 12.89 11.56 8.54
C ALA A 138 13.06 10.03 8.41
N ALA A 139 11.99 9.26 8.65
CA ALA A 139 12.01 7.80 8.54
C ALA A 139 12.11 7.30 7.09
N GLN A 140 11.79 8.14 6.10
CA GLN A 140 11.93 7.81 4.67
C GLN A 140 13.36 8.04 4.12
N LYS A 141 14.31 8.47 4.95
CA LYS A 141 15.70 8.77 4.52
C LYS A 141 16.65 7.55 4.56
N HIS A 142 16.15 6.33 4.64
CA HIS A 142 16.95 5.12 4.76
C HIS A 142 16.56 4.06 3.74
#